data_AF-A0A2D6GG80-F1
#
_entry.id   AF-A0A2D6GG80-F1
#
_cell.length_a   1.000
_cell.length_b   1.000
_cell.length_c   1.000
_cell.angle_alpha   90.00
_cell.angle_beta   90.00
_cell.angle_gamma   90.00
#
_symmetry.space_group_name_H-M   'P 1'
#
loop_
_entity.id
_entity.type
_entity.pdbx_description
1 polymer ?
#
loop_
_entity_poly.entity_id
_entity_poly.type
_entity_poly.pdbx_seq_one_letter_code
_entity_poly.pdbx_strand_id
1 'polypeptide(L)'
;MDLIEAAARNQAAWADWQLRAHGIECRYSDSLWTYWQSGPGTVIHPEAITLTPGSAGDKSAAIREIEKLVAAREHDRLDVVDWWSEIYLGPLGFELAQNTGVEPAPYLIRSPGPVPPVAAPSELEVSQVTTPDALEEFEKASFEGFEGSGAFHPGIWHAPASLDSPDNRYFVGRVDGQAVSASISVVSDGVVGIFGVATMPAYRRRG
;
A
#
# COMPACT_ATOMS: atom_id res chain seq x y z
N MET A 1 21.30 -5.84 -2.82
CA MET A 1 20.15 -5.25 -3.52
C MET A 1 20.19 -3.75 -3.30
N ASP A 2 19.89 -2.97 -4.32
CA ASP A 2 19.73 -1.52 -4.19
C ASP A 2 18.54 -1.19 -3.28
N LEU A 3 18.59 -0.04 -2.60
CA LEU A 3 17.60 0.35 -1.61
C LEU A 3 16.25 0.71 -2.24
N ILE A 4 16.27 1.29 -3.45
CA ILE A 4 15.06 1.54 -4.24
C ILE A 4 14.43 0.22 -4.66
N GLU A 5 15.24 -0.74 -5.12
CA GLU A 5 14.76 -2.09 -5.47
C GLU A 5 14.13 -2.79 -4.26
N ALA A 6 14.76 -2.70 -3.09
CA ALA A 6 14.22 -3.24 -1.84
C ALA A 6 12.86 -2.61 -1.49
N ALA A 7 12.73 -1.28 -1.63
CA ALA A 7 11.50 -0.56 -1.36
C ALA A 7 10.38 -0.90 -2.37
N ALA A 8 10.72 -1.07 -3.65
CA ALA A 8 9.80 -1.50 -4.68
C ALA A 8 9.24 -2.91 -4.40
N ARG A 9 10.11 -3.85 -4.05
CA ARG A 9 9.71 -5.20 -3.62
C ARG A 9 8.89 -5.18 -2.34
N ASN A 10 9.17 -4.27 -1.42
CA ASN A 10 8.42 -4.13 -0.19
C ASN A 10 6.99 -3.61 -0.41
N GLN A 11 6.80 -2.64 -1.32
CA GLN A 11 5.45 -2.24 -1.72
C GLN A 11 4.70 -3.37 -2.44
N ALA A 12 5.39 -4.14 -3.29
CA ALA A 12 4.81 -5.33 -3.91
C ALA A 12 4.44 -6.41 -2.88
N ALA A 13 5.27 -6.64 -1.87
CA ALA A 13 4.97 -7.59 -0.78
C ALA A 13 3.74 -7.16 0.02
N TRP A 14 3.59 -5.86 0.31
CA TRP A 14 2.40 -5.33 0.96
C TRP A 14 1.13 -5.66 0.15
N ALA A 15 1.11 -5.33 -1.14
CA ALA A 15 -0.04 -5.60 -2.00
C ALA A 15 -0.29 -7.12 -2.18
N ASP A 16 0.76 -7.90 -2.42
CA ASP A 16 0.69 -9.35 -2.61
C ASP A 16 0.07 -10.06 -1.41
N TRP A 17 0.50 -9.74 -0.18
CA TRP A 17 -0.05 -10.36 1.02
C TRP A 17 -1.52 -10.03 1.25
N GLN A 18 -1.94 -8.78 1.04
CA GLN A 18 -3.35 -8.40 1.18
C GLN A 18 -4.23 -9.11 0.16
N LEU A 19 -3.83 -9.04 -1.11
CA LEU A 19 -4.62 -9.60 -2.20
C LEU A 19 -4.69 -11.13 -2.10
N ARG A 20 -3.59 -11.81 -1.76
CA ARG A 20 -3.62 -13.25 -1.52
C ARG A 20 -4.47 -13.63 -0.30
N ALA A 21 -4.51 -12.80 0.75
CA ALA A 21 -5.40 -13.02 1.88
C ALA A 21 -6.89 -12.91 1.48
N HIS A 22 -7.21 -12.19 0.40
CA HIS A 22 -8.52 -12.21 -0.27
C HIS A 22 -8.69 -13.33 -1.30
N GLY A 23 -7.70 -14.20 -1.48
CA GLY A 23 -7.72 -15.27 -2.49
C GLY A 23 -7.44 -14.79 -3.91
N ILE A 24 -6.94 -13.58 -4.11
CA ILE A 24 -6.57 -13.03 -5.42
C ILE A 24 -5.20 -13.56 -5.84
N GLU A 25 -5.11 -14.03 -7.08
CA GLU A 25 -3.86 -14.52 -7.65
C GLU A 25 -2.96 -13.36 -8.07
N CYS A 26 -1.80 -13.27 -7.42
CA CYS A 26 -0.76 -12.31 -7.78
C CYS A 26 0.41 -13.03 -8.46
N ARG A 27 1.11 -12.33 -9.36
CA ARG A 27 2.21 -12.89 -10.16
C ARG A 27 3.45 -12.02 -10.08
N TYR A 28 4.59 -12.69 -9.90
CA TYR A 28 5.91 -12.10 -10.02
C TYR A 28 6.54 -12.50 -11.35
N SER A 29 7.20 -11.55 -11.99
CA SER A 29 8.23 -11.74 -13.01
C SER A 29 9.54 -11.14 -12.51
N ASP A 30 10.59 -11.16 -13.34
CA ASP A 30 11.89 -10.59 -12.96
C ASP A 30 11.84 -9.07 -12.75
N SER A 31 10.95 -8.35 -13.44
CA SER A 31 10.88 -6.88 -13.42
C SER A 31 9.53 -6.32 -12.98
N LEU A 32 8.49 -7.14 -12.79
CA LEU A 32 7.13 -6.67 -12.54
C LEU A 32 6.37 -7.62 -11.60
N TRP A 33 5.64 -7.04 -10.64
CA TRP A 33 4.59 -7.70 -9.90
C TRP A 33 3.22 -7.23 -10.40
N THR A 34 2.25 -8.14 -10.51
CA THR A 34 0.90 -7.85 -11.07
C THR A 34 -0.21 -8.73 -10.46
N TYR A 35 -1.46 -8.29 -10.59
CA TYR A 35 -2.67 -9.12 -10.49
C TYR A 35 -3.70 -8.70 -11.53
N TRP A 36 -4.73 -9.54 -11.75
CA TRP A 36 -5.68 -9.36 -12.87
C TRP A 36 -7.15 -9.39 -12.42
N GLN A 37 -7.43 -10.08 -11.32
CA GLN A 37 -8.79 -10.21 -10.81
C GLN A 37 -9.22 -8.96 -10.06
N SER A 38 -10.47 -8.56 -10.29
CA SER A 38 -11.18 -7.66 -9.40
C SER A 38 -11.57 -8.36 -8.11
N GLY A 39 -11.65 -7.62 -7.00
CA GLY A 39 -12.15 -8.17 -5.75
C GLY A 39 -11.94 -7.22 -4.56
N PRO A 40 -12.24 -7.69 -3.35
CA PRO A 40 -11.83 -6.99 -2.14
C PRO A 40 -10.31 -6.73 -2.12
N GLY A 41 -9.90 -5.59 -1.58
CA GLY A 41 -8.51 -5.16 -1.45
C GLY A 41 -7.98 -4.41 -2.67
N THR A 42 -8.50 -4.67 -3.88
CA THR A 42 -7.97 -4.06 -5.11
C THR A 42 -8.13 -2.54 -5.16
N VAL A 43 -9.11 -1.99 -4.44
CA VAL A 43 -9.37 -0.53 -4.40
C VAL A 43 -8.23 0.30 -3.78
N ILE A 44 -7.37 -0.31 -2.97
CA ILE A 44 -6.26 0.37 -2.28
C ILE A 44 -4.87 -0.07 -2.77
N HIS A 45 -4.79 -0.93 -3.78
CA HIS A 45 -3.52 -1.44 -4.31
C HIS A 45 -3.39 -1.17 -5.80
N PRO A 46 -2.19 -0.83 -6.30
CA PRO A 46 -1.95 -0.74 -7.73
C PRO A 46 -1.93 -2.12 -8.37
N GLU A 47 -2.44 -2.25 -9.60
CA GLU A 47 -2.46 -3.50 -10.37
C GLU A 47 -1.08 -3.95 -10.86
N ALA A 48 -0.12 -3.02 -10.95
CA ALA A 48 1.25 -3.34 -11.33
C ALA A 48 2.29 -2.49 -10.61
N ILE A 49 3.39 -3.14 -10.21
CA ILE A 49 4.54 -2.49 -9.55
C ILE A 49 5.82 -2.97 -10.22
N THR A 50 6.64 -2.05 -10.73
CA THR A 50 7.98 -2.36 -11.23
C THR A 50 8.88 -2.80 -10.08
N LEU A 51 9.63 -3.89 -10.25
CA LEU A 51 10.46 -4.47 -9.19
C LEU A 51 11.95 -4.18 -9.35
N THR A 52 12.40 -3.85 -10.56
CA THR A 52 13.80 -3.55 -10.87
C THR A 52 13.86 -2.44 -11.92
N PRO A 53 14.97 -1.67 -12.01
CA PRO A 53 15.13 -0.68 -13.08
C PRO A 53 15.15 -1.35 -14.46
N GLY A 54 15.66 -2.58 -14.52
CA GLY A 54 15.68 -3.41 -15.71
C GLY A 54 16.54 -2.87 -16.86
N SER A 55 16.76 -3.74 -17.84
CA SER A 55 17.26 -3.36 -19.16
C SER A 55 16.12 -2.77 -20.02
N ALA A 56 16.46 -2.23 -21.19
CA ALA A 56 15.44 -1.82 -22.17
C ALA A 56 14.52 -2.99 -22.61
N GLY A 57 15.05 -4.21 -22.61
CA GLY A 57 14.27 -5.43 -22.88
C GLY A 57 13.24 -5.70 -21.79
N ASP A 58 13.64 -5.55 -20.52
CA ASP A 58 12.77 -5.77 -19.36
C ASP A 58 11.66 -4.72 -19.29
N LYS A 59 11.98 -3.46 -19.58
CA LYS A 59 10.98 -2.37 -19.69
C LYS A 59 9.97 -2.65 -20.79
N SER A 60 10.45 -3.10 -21.96
CA SER A 60 9.56 -3.47 -23.07
C SER A 60 8.68 -4.69 -22.73
N ALA A 61 9.17 -5.63 -21.94
CA ALA A 61 8.39 -6.76 -21.45
C ALA A 61 7.33 -6.32 -20.43
N ALA A 62 7.69 -5.45 -19.48
CA ALA A 62 6.76 -4.88 -18.51
C ALA A 62 5.62 -4.10 -19.21
N ILE A 63 5.93 -3.27 -20.21
CA ILE A 63 4.92 -2.56 -21.01
C ILE A 63 3.95 -3.55 -21.67
N ARG A 64 4.44 -4.64 -22.27
CA ARG A 64 3.57 -5.65 -22.89
C ARG A 64 2.67 -6.38 -21.89
N GLU A 65 3.13 -6.61 -20.66
CA GLU A 65 2.27 -7.16 -19.62
C GLU A 65 1.21 -6.15 -19.17
N ILE A 66 1.58 -4.87 -19.04
CA ILE A 66 0.63 -3.79 -18.74
C ILE A 66 -0.40 -3.63 -19.86
N GLU A 67 -0.02 -3.74 -21.14
CA GLU A 67 -0.94 -3.73 -22.28
C GLU A 67 -2.01 -4.83 -22.16
N LYS A 68 -1.60 -6.04 -21.72
CA LYS A 68 -2.53 -7.14 -21.50
C LYS A 68 -3.45 -6.86 -20.31
N LEU A 69 -2.93 -6.29 -19.22
CA LEU A 69 -3.75 -5.90 -18.06
C LEU A 69 -4.81 -4.87 -18.48
N VAL A 70 -4.40 -3.85 -19.23
CA VAL A 70 -5.29 -2.84 -19.80
C VAL A 70 -6.36 -3.52 -20.66
N ALA A 71 -5.99 -4.46 -21.54
CA ALA A 71 -6.96 -5.15 -22.39
C ALA A 71 -7.94 -6.06 -21.60
N ALA A 72 -7.52 -6.59 -20.46
CA ALA A 72 -8.29 -7.54 -19.65
C ALA A 72 -9.10 -6.88 -18.52
N ARG A 73 -8.86 -5.60 -18.21
CA ARG A 73 -9.44 -4.93 -17.04
C ARG A 73 -10.97 -4.99 -17.02
N GLU A 74 -11.50 -5.28 -15.84
CA GLU A 74 -12.96 -5.30 -15.61
C GLU A 74 -13.49 -3.96 -15.08
N HIS A 75 -12.59 -3.00 -14.81
CA HIS A 75 -12.91 -1.71 -14.20
C HIS A 75 -12.31 -0.56 -15.00
N ASP A 76 -12.87 0.63 -14.81
CA ASP A 76 -12.50 1.83 -15.59
C ASP A 76 -11.14 2.42 -15.18
N ARG A 77 -10.56 1.98 -14.06
CA ARG A 77 -9.28 2.46 -13.54
C ARG A 77 -8.28 1.32 -13.41
N LEU A 78 -7.03 1.62 -13.72
CA LEU A 78 -5.85 0.80 -13.45
C LEU A 78 -4.75 1.72 -12.95
N ASP A 79 -4.10 1.36 -11.85
CA ASP A 79 -3.01 2.10 -11.24
C ASP A 79 -1.70 1.31 -11.40
N VAL A 80 -0.65 1.97 -11.93
CA VAL A 80 0.70 1.40 -12.07
C VAL A 80 1.68 2.23 -11.27
N VAL A 81 2.54 1.56 -10.49
CA VAL A 81 3.67 2.20 -9.82
C VAL A 81 4.96 1.83 -10.53
N ASP A 82 5.55 2.81 -11.20
CA ASP A 82 6.91 2.76 -11.74
C ASP A 82 7.88 3.46 -10.78
N TRP A 83 8.66 2.66 -10.05
CA TRP A 83 9.61 3.13 -9.05
C TRP A 83 10.80 3.91 -9.62
N TRP A 84 11.04 3.82 -10.93
CA TRP A 84 12.13 4.51 -11.62
C TRP A 84 11.65 5.62 -12.56
N SER A 85 10.34 5.70 -12.83
CA SER A 85 9.75 6.67 -13.77
C SER A 85 10.39 6.60 -15.16
N GLU A 86 10.67 5.39 -15.63
CA GLU A 86 11.36 5.11 -16.91
C GLU A 86 10.44 4.45 -17.95
N ILE A 87 9.21 4.11 -17.59
CA ILE A 87 8.20 3.51 -18.48
C ILE A 87 7.17 4.58 -18.86
N TYR A 88 7.07 4.85 -20.17
CA TYR A 88 6.05 5.76 -20.70
C TYR A 88 4.77 5.01 -21.08
N LEU A 89 3.72 5.18 -20.28
CA LEU A 89 2.42 4.53 -20.45
C LEU A 89 1.34 5.43 -21.08
N GLY A 90 1.68 6.67 -21.47
CA GLY A 90 0.74 7.62 -22.08
C GLY A 90 -0.04 7.09 -23.30
N PRO A 91 0.55 6.28 -24.21
CA PRO A 91 -0.18 5.70 -25.34
C PRO A 91 -1.30 4.73 -24.93
N LEU A 92 -1.27 4.22 -23.69
CA LEU A 92 -2.31 3.36 -23.11
C LEU A 92 -3.35 4.15 -22.31
N GLY A 93 -3.27 5.48 -22.31
CA GLY A 93 -4.19 6.37 -21.60
C GLY A 93 -3.84 6.63 -20.13
N PHE A 94 -2.66 6.23 -19.67
CA PHE A 94 -2.21 6.55 -18.32
C PHE A 94 -1.82 8.03 -18.22
N GLU A 95 -2.23 8.62 -17.12
CA GLU A 95 -1.78 9.94 -16.69
C GLU A 95 -0.99 9.76 -15.38
N LEU A 96 0.03 10.59 -15.18
CA LEU A 96 0.69 10.63 -13.87
C LEU A 96 -0.33 11.13 -12.85
N ALA A 97 -0.52 10.36 -11.78
CA ALA A 97 -1.40 10.76 -10.70
C ALA A 97 -0.90 12.09 -10.11
N GLN A 98 -1.60 13.18 -10.43
CA GLN A 98 -1.31 14.50 -9.88
C GLN A 98 -1.56 14.45 -8.38
N ASN A 99 -0.51 14.32 -7.59
CA ASN A 99 -0.67 14.42 -6.15
C ASN A 99 0.46 15.22 -5.53
N THR A 100 0.05 16.32 -4.87
CA THR A 100 0.80 17.17 -3.93
C THR A 100 1.42 18.50 -4.41
N GLY A 101 1.44 18.83 -5.71
CA GLY A 101 2.03 20.10 -6.17
C GLY A 101 3.56 20.20 -6.00
N VAL A 102 4.18 19.08 -5.61
CA VAL A 102 5.62 18.80 -5.68
C VAL A 102 5.71 17.48 -6.42
N GLU A 103 6.09 17.53 -7.70
CA GLU A 103 6.12 16.34 -8.56
C GLU A 103 7.54 15.96 -8.96
N PRO A 104 7.91 14.66 -8.83
CA PRO A 104 7.19 13.57 -8.15
C PRO A 104 7.26 13.68 -6.61
N ALA A 105 6.27 13.13 -5.89
CA ALA A 105 6.33 13.02 -4.44
C ALA A 105 7.58 12.21 -4.04
N PRO A 106 8.45 12.72 -3.15
CA PRO A 106 9.73 12.09 -2.89
C PRO A 106 9.55 10.77 -2.13
N TYR A 107 10.37 9.77 -2.47
CA TYR A 107 10.54 8.60 -1.61
C TYR A 107 11.17 9.04 -0.28
N LEU A 108 10.47 8.79 0.81
CA LEU A 108 10.97 9.06 2.15
C LEU A 108 11.71 7.84 2.67
N ILE A 109 12.99 8.04 2.98
CA ILE A 109 13.84 6.96 3.47
C ILE A 109 14.61 7.37 4.71
N ARG A 110 14.77 6.42 5.62
CA ARG A 110 15.51 6.61 6.87
C ARG A 110 16.21 5.31 7.26
N SER A 111 17.48 5.43 7.66
CA SER A 111 18.22 4.32 8.26
C SER A 111 17.65 3.93 9.63
N PRO A 112 17.73 2.65 10.03
CA PRO A 112 17.31 2.23 11.36
C PRO A 112 18.12 2.98 12.42
N GLY A 113 17.46 3.41 13.49
CA GLY A 113 18.09 4.15 14.58
C GLY A 113 17.07 4.76 15.54
N PRO A 114 17.54 5.42 16.62
CA PRO A 114 16.67 6.05 17.60
C PRO A 114 15.70 7.01 16.92
N VAL A 115 14.40 6.83 17.18
CA VAL A 115 13.37 7.78 16.75
C VAL A 115 13.50 9.01 17.64
N PRO A 116 13.59 10.24 17.07
CA PRO A 116 13.51 11.44 17.88
C PRO A 116 12.26 11.40 18.77
N PRO A 117 12.31 11.86 20.02
CA PRO A 117 11.13 11.91 20.86
C PRO A 117 10.08 12.80 20.18
N VAL A 118 8.95 12.19 19.83
CA VAL A 118 7.78 12.89 19.31
C VAL A 118 6.85 13.15 20.48
N ALA A 119 6.34 14.38 20.60
CA ALA A 119 5.30 14.69 21.57
C ALA A 119 3.99 14.02 21.10
N ALA A 120 3.77 12.77 21.49
CA ALA A 120 2.48 12.12 21.31
C ALA A 120 1.47 12.72 22.31
N PRO A 121 0.20 12.89 21.90
CA PRO A 121 -0.87 13.22 22.85
C PRO A 121 -0.89 12.20 24.00
N SER A 122 -1.00 12.68 25.23
CA SER A 122 -1.00 11.84 26.44
C SER A 122 -2.11 10.79 26.47
N GLU A 123 -3.20 11.08 25.76
CA GLU A 123 -4.41 10.28 25.62
C GLU A 123 -4.32 9.24 24.49
N LEU A 124 -3.23 9.26 23.69
CA LEU A 124 -3.06 8.33 22.57
C LEU A 124 -2.44 7.01 23.05
N GLU A 125 -3.18 5.93 22.89
CA GLU A 125 -2.70 4.57 23.10
C GLU A 125 -2.46 3.88 21.75
N VAL A 126 -1.25 3.42 21.49
CA VAL A 126 -0.92 2.66 20.27
C VAL A 126 -0.74 1.20 20.62
N SER A 127 -1.46 0.32 19.91
CA SER A 127 -1.34 -1.13 20.06
C SER A 127 -1.20 -1.83 18.71
N GLN A 128 -0.52 -2.96 18.70
CA GLN A 128 -0.58 -3.88 17.55
C GLN A 128 -1.98 -4.50 17.46
N VAL A 129 -2.49 -4.64 16.25
CA VAL A 129 -3.73 -5.37 15.95
C VAL A 129 -3.39 -6.83 15.69
N THR A 130 -4.03 -7.73 16.43
CA THR A 130 -3.77 -9.18 16.40
C THR A 130 -5.04 -10.02 16.34
N THR A 131 -6.21 -9.39 16.28
CA THR A 131 -7.51 -10.06 16.22
C THR A 131 -8.34 -9.51 15.06
N PRO A 132 -9.26 -10.30 14.48
CA PRO A 132 -10.17 -9.82 13.45
C PRO A 132 -11.01 -8.60 13.87
N ASP A 133 -11.54 -8.59 15.09
CA ASP A 133 -12.34 -7.46 15.60
C ASP A 133 -11.50 -6.16 15.66
N ALA A 134 -10.24 -6.25 16.11
CA ALA A 134 -9.35 -5.10 16.12
C ALA A 134 -8.91 -4.68 14.70
N LEU A 135 -8.91 -5.60 13.73
CA LEU A 135 -8.66 -5.29 12.32
C LEU A 135 -9.83 -4.53 11.71
N GLU A 136 -11.06 -4.86 12.07
CA GLU A 136 -12.24 -4.09 11.66
C GLU A 136 -12.19 -2.65 12.22
N GLU A 137 -11.82 -2.46 13.49
CA GLU A 137 -11.62 -1.13 14.08
C GLU A 137 -10.53 -0.33 13.34
N PHE A 138 -9.40 -0.99 13.05
CA PHE A 138 -8.31 -0.43 12.26
C PHE A 138 -8.76 -0.01 10.87
N GLU A 139 -9.52 -0.87 10.19
CA GLU A 139 -9.98 -0.63 8.83
C GLU A 139 -10.98 0.52 8.79
N LYS A 140 -11.87 0.61 9.78
CA LYS A 140 -12.80 1.73 9.94
C LYS A 140 -12.06 3.05 10.16
N ALA A 141 -11.07 3.08 11.06
CA ALA A 141 -10.25 4.26 11.29
C ALA A 141 -9.46 4.66 10.03
N SER A 142 -9.00 3.68 9.24
CA SER A 142 -8.36 3.91 7.94
C SER A 142 -9.34 4.50 6.93
N PHE A 143 -10.53 3.90 6.79
CA PHE A 143 -11.58 4.36 5.89
C PHE A 143 -11.97 5.81 6.17
N GLU A 144 -12.25 6.13 7.43
CA GLU A 144 -12.56 7.50 7.84
C GLU A 144 -11.35 8.45 7.70
N GLY A 145 -10.15 7.96 8.00
CA GLY A 145 -8.90 8.73 7.91
C GLY A 145 -8.46 9.05 6.48
N PHE A 146 -8.80 8.21 5.50
CA PHE A 146 -8.66 8.49 4.06
C PHE A 146 -9.90 9.16 3.46
N GLU A 147 -10.89 9.51 4.29
CA GLU A 147 -12.15 10.14 3.86
C GLU A 147 -12.85 9.31 2.78
N GLY A 148 -12.89 7.99 3.00
CA GLY A 148 -13.50 7.01 2.12
C GLY A 148 -14.94 7.36 1.77
N SER A 149 -15.30 7.14 0.51
CA SER A 149 -16.64 7.40 -0.01
C SER A 149 -17.52 6.15 0.07
N GLY A 150 -18.84 6.35 0.20
CA GLY A 150 -19.81 5.25 0.27
C GLY A 150 -19.95 4.65 1.67
N ALA A 151 -20.56 3.46 1.74
CA ALA A 151 -20.73 2.74 2.99
C ALA A 151 -19.45 1.98 3.35
N PHE A 152 -19.07 2.03 4.62
CA PHE A 152 -18.00 1.18 5.15
C PHE A 152 -18.49 -0.28 5.20
N HIS A 153 -17.65 -1.18 4.71
CA HIS A 153 -17.85 -2.62 4.75
C HIS A 153 -16.57 -3.27 5.29
N PRO A 154 -16.61 -3.96 6.44
CA PRO A 154 -15.41 -4.53 7.05
C PRO A 154 -14.84 -5.68 6.21
N GLY A 155 -13.51 -5.81 6.23
CA GLY A 155 -12.80 -6.83 5.47
C GLY A 155 -12.79 -6.59 3.96
N ILE A 156 -13.07 -5.37 3.49
CA ILE A 156 -12.97 -5.02 2.08
C ILE A 156 -11.56 -4.52 1.75
N TRP A 157 -10.92 -3.76 2.63
CA TRP A 157 -9.55 -3.29 2.42
C TRP A 157 -8.52 -4.27 2.97
N HIS A 158 -8.83 -4.96 4.08
CA HIS A 158 -7.89 -5.86 4.75
C HIS A 158 -8.57 -7.16 5.16
N ALA A 159 -8.23 -8.27 4.51
CA ALA A 159 -8.72 -9.60 4.89
C ALA A 159 -8.24 -9.99 6.30
N PRO A 160 -9.07 -10.63 7.15
CA PRO A 160 -8.62 -11.16 8.44
C PRO A 160 -7.42 -12.11 8.34
N ALA A 161 -7.33 -12.90 7.27
CA ALA A 161 -6.20 -13.80 7.00
C ALA A 161 -4.86 -13.07 6.80
N SER A 162 -4.87 -11.76 6.54
CA SER A 162 -3.64 -10.96 6.46
C SER A 162 -2.91 -10.80 7.80
N LEU A 163 -3.57 -11.12 8.92
CA LEU A 163 -2.98 -11.17 10.26
C LEU A 163 -2.02 -12.36 10.44
N ASP A 164 -2.15 -13.39 9.60
CA ASP A 164 -1.35 -14.62 9.72
C ASP A 164 0.10 -14.43 9.21
N SER A 165 0.36 -13.37 8.45
CA SER A 165 1.71 -13.04 7.97
C SER A 165 2.53 -12.37 9.08
N PRO A 166 3.65 -12.96 9.54
CA PRO A 166 4.48 -12.35 10.60
C PRO A 166 5.19 -11.08 10.15
N ASP A 167 5.31 -10.90 8.83
CA ASP A 167 5.98 -9.79 8.17
C ASP A 167 5.04 -8.62 7.88
N ASN A 168 3.73 -8.81 8.04
CA ASN A 168 2.71 -7.78 7.93
C ASN A 168 2.13 -7.46 9.32
N ARG A 169 2.26 -6.21 9.77
CA ARG A 169 1.74 -5.80 11.08
C ARG A 169 0.89 -4.56 10.96
N TYR A 170 -0.19 -4.56 11.71
CA TYR A 170 -1.13 -3.48 11.81
C TYR A 170 -1.02 -2.81 13.16
N PHE A 171 -1.11 -1.49 13.18
CA PHE A 171 -1.11 -0.69 14.38
C PHE A 171 -2.31 0.25 14.36
N VAL A 172 -2.98 0.33 15.49
CA VAL A 172 -4.11 1.22 15.70
C VAL A 172 -3.80 2.14 16.87
N GLY A 173 -4.07 3.43 16.68
CA GLY A 173 -4.02 4.42 17.76
C GLY A 173 -5.43 4.71 18.25
N ARG A 174 -5.62 4.66 19.58
CA ARG A 174 -6.89 4.92 20.24
C ARG A 174 -6.83 6.16 21.14
N VAL A 175 -7.95 6.87 21.22
CA VAL A 175 -8.18 7.95 22.19
C VAL A 175 -9.50 7.62 22.90
N ASP A 176 -9.47 7.57 24.23
CA ASP A 176 -10.63 7.19 25.07
C ASP A 176 -11.30 5.88 24.63
N GLY A 177 -10.48 4.90 24.20
CA GLY A 177 -10.94 3.59 23.73
C GLY A 177 -11.44 3.54 22.28
N GLN A 178 -11.59 4.68 21.59
CA GLN A 178 -11.99 4.73 20.18
C GLN A 178 -10.76 4.63 19.26
N ALA A 179 -10.79 3.78 18.24
CA ALA A 179 -9.79 3.78 17.16
C ALA A 179 -9.88 5.04 16.30
N VAL A 180 -8.78 5.79 16.19
CA VAL A 180 -8.73 7.11 15.52
C VAL A 180 -7.59 7.24 14.50
N SER A 181 -6.64 6.32 14.52
CA SER A 181 -5.52 6.29 13.58
C SER A 181 -5.09 4.86 13.28
N ALA A 182 -4.47 4.69 12.12
CA ALA A 182 -4.07 3.41 11.57
C ALA A 182 -2.71 3.54 10.88
N SER A 183 -1.90 2.49 10.95
CA SER A 183 -0.72 2.30 10.11
C SER A 183 -0.38 0.83 9.94
N ILE A 184 0.31 0.52 8.84
CA ILE A 184 0.77 -0.83 8.50
C ILE A 184 2.29 -0.78 8.41
N SER A 185 2.95 -1.79 8.96
CA SER A 185 4.36 -2.05 8.70
C SER A 185 4.52 -3.37 7.94
N VAL A 186 5.31 -3.35 6.89
CA VAL A 186 5.64 -4.55 6.09
C VAL A 186 7.15 -4.74 6.06
N VAL A 187 7.61 -5.90 6.51
CA VAL A 187 9.03 -6.26 6.54
C VAL A 187 9.34 -7.15 5.34
N SER A 188 10.16 -6.70 4.41
CA SER A 188 10.65 -7.57 3.33
C SER A 188 12.05 -7.13 2.95
N ASP A 189 12.88 -8.08 2.52
CA ASP A 189 14.20 -7.80 1.95
C ASP A 189 15.11 -6.88 2.80
N GLY A 190 14.99 -6.96 4.12
CA GLY A 190 15.77 -6.13 5.05
C GLY A 190 15.32 -4.68 5.19
N VAL A 191 14.17 -4.31 4.62
CA VAL A 191 13.53 -3.00 4.79
C VAL A 191 12.19 -3.12 5.52
N VAL A 192 11.75 -2.02 6.14
CA VAL A 192 10.41 -1.87 6.72
C VAL A 192 9.70 -0.77 5.97
N GLY A 193 8.66 -1.12 5.21
CA GLY A 193 7.74 -0.14 4.63
C GLY A 193 6.70 0.28 5.64
N ILE A 194 6.26 1.53 5.53
CA ILE A 194 5.18 2.10 6.32
C ILE A 194 4.08 2.48 5.35
N PHE A 195 2.92 1.83 5.47
CA PHE A 195 1.79 1.96 4.56
C PHE A 195 0.52 2.30 5.32
N GLY A 196 -0.52 2.74 4.59
CA GLY A 196 -1.86 2.93 5.14
C GLY A 196 -1.92 3.90 6.34
N VAL A 197 -1.01 4.88 6.41
CA VAL A 197 -0.98 5.84 7.52
C VAL A 197 -2.18 6.77 7.41
N ALA A 198 -3.09 6.66 8.36
CA ALA A 198 -4.31 7.45 8.38
C ALA A 198 -4.62 7.94 9.79
N THR A 199 -5.20 9.13 9.87
CA THR A 199 -5.77 9.67 11.11
C THR A 199 -7.09 10.33 10.76
N MET A 200 -8.14 9.99 11.50
CA MET A 200 -9.47 10.57 11.34
C MET A 200 -9.41 12.11 11.37
N PRO A 201 -10.16 12.83 10.52
CA PRO A 201 -10.09 14.30 10.44
C PRO A 201 -10.16 15.03 11.79
N ALA A 202 -11.02 14.57 12.70
CA ALA A 202 -11.20 15.16 14.03
C ALA A 202 -9.98 15.03 14.97
N TYR A 203 -9.02 14.15 14.64
CA TYR A 203 -7.84 13.86 15.46
C TYR A 203 -6.52 14.29 14.80
N ARG A 204 -6.55 14.88 13.61
CA ARG A 204 -5.35 15.34 12.88
C ARG A 204 -4.68 16.53 13.57
N ARG A 205 -3.40 16.75 13.25
CA ARG A 205 -2.57 17.91 13.68
C ARG A 205 -2.34 17.99 15.20
N ARG A 206 -2.28 16.84 15.87
CA ARG A 206 -2.07 16.73 17.33
C ARG A 206 -0.76 16.03 17.71
N GLY A 207 0.01 15.61 16.70
CA GLY A 207 1.30 14.91 16.75
C GLY A 207 1.84 14.79 15.34
#